data_AF-A0A662CAI1-F1
#
_entry.id   AF-A0A662CAI1-F1
#
_cell.length_a   1.000
_cell.length_b   1.000
_cell.length_c   1.000
_cell.angle_alpha   90.00
_cell.angle_beta   90.00
_cell.angle_gamma   90.00
#
_symmetry.space_group_name_H-M   'P 1'
#
loop_
_entity.id
_entity.type
_entity.pdbx_description
1 polymer ?
#
loop_
_entity_poly.entity_id
_entity_poly.type
_entity_poly.pdbx_seq_one_letter_code
_entity_poly.pdbx_strand_id
1 'polypeptide(L)' 'MGKEQVFKKILVAVDGSKGALNAAQLAARLARNEGSELLVLHVLDKLVLEELEKFM' A
#
# COMPACT_ATOMS: atom_id res chain seq x y z
N MET A 1 16.77 -25.70 5.55
CA MET A 1 16.60 -24.83 4.35
C MET A 1 15.60 -23.75 4.69
N GLY A 2 15.94 -22.46 4.50
CA GLY A 2 14.96 -21.39 4.62
C GLY A 2 13.91 -21.51 3.53
N LYS A 3 12.63 -21.30 3.85
CA LYS A 3 11.58 -21.22 2.83
C LYS A 3 11.93 -20.08 1.87
N GLU A 4 11.95 -20.39 0.58
CA GLU A 4 12.14 -19.38 -0.46
C GLU A 4 10.87 -18.52 -0.52
N GLN A 5 11.02 -17.22 -0.33
CA GLN A 5 9.89 -16.29 -0.32
C GLN A 5 9.30 -16.18 -1.73
N VAL A 6 7.98 -16.31 -1.86
CA VAL A 6 7.31 -16.09 -3.17
C VAL A 6 7.50 -14.65 -3.64
N PHE A 7 7.39 -13.70 -2.72
CA PHE A 7 7.65 -12.28 -2.96
C PHE A 7 8.61 -11.73 -1.92
N LYS A 8 9.67 -11.02 -2.34
CA LYS A 8 10.57 -10.32 -1.42
C LYS A 8 9.99 -8.99 -0.93
N LYS A 9 9.26 -8.29 -1.80
CA LYS A 9 8.57 -7.03 -1.51
C LYS A 9 7.18 -7.04 -2.13
N ILE A 10 6.21 -6.48 -1.44
CA ILE A 10 4.83 -6.32 -1.89
C ILE A 10 4.49 -4.83 -1.85
N LEU A 11 4.01 -4.28 -2.97
CA LEU A 11 3.49 -2.91 -3.05
C LEU A 11 1.96 -2.99 -3.13
N VAL A 12 1.27 -2.27 -2.25
CA VAL A 12 -0.20 -2.13 -2.30
C VAL A 12 -0.59 -0.66 -2.40
N ALA A 13 -1.39 -0.34 -3.41
CA ALA A 13 -1.99 0.98 -3.57
C ALA A 13 -3.24 1.10 -2.69
N VAL A 14 -3.40 2.24 -2.02
CA VAL A 14 -4.60 2.57 -1.26
C VAL A 14 -5.17 3.89 -1.76
N ASP A 15 -6.49 3.97 -1.90
CA ASP A 15 -7.22 5.17 -2.33
C ASP A 15 -8.36 5.55 -1.37
N GLY A 16 -8.43 4.89 -0.20
CA GLY A 16 -9.50 5.07 0.80
C GLY A 16 -10.77 4.27 0.52
N SER A 17 -10.88 3.59 -0.63
CA SER A 17 -12.03 2.74 -0.93
C SER A 17 -12.05 1.45 -0.10
N LYS A 18 -13.23 0.83 0.02
CA LYS A 18 -13.38 -0.50 0.65
C LYS A 18 -12.56 -1.57 -0.09
N GLY A 19 -12.44 -1.45 -1.41
CA GLY A 19 -11.63 -2.36 -2.24
C GLY A 19 -10.15 -2.28 -1.89
N ALA A 20 -9.61 -1.07 -1.82
CA ALA A 20 -8.23 -0.82 -1.39
C ALA A 20 -7.96 -1.34 0.03
N LEU A 21 -8.89 -1.14 0.97
CA LEU A 21 -8.74 -1.66 2.33
C LEU A 21 -8.64 -3.19 2.35
N ASN A 22 -9.50 -3.88 1.59
CA ASN A 22 -9.45 -5.34 1.48
C ASN A 22 -8.13 -5.82 0.86
N ALA A 23 -7.65 -5.13 -0.18
CA ALA A 23 -6.36 -5.42 -0.82
C ALA A 23 -5.18 -5.25 0.16
N ALA A 24 -5.17 -4.15 0.92
CA ALA A 24 -4.16 -3.90 1.96
C ALA A 24 -4.15 -5.00 3.04
N GLN A 25 -5.32 -5.46 3.48
CA GLN A 25 -5.43 -6.56 4.44
C GLN A 25 -4.90 -7.89 3.88
N LEU A 26 -5.13 -8.18 2.59
CA LEU A 26 -4.57 -9.37 1.96
C LEU A 26 -3.05 -9.26 1.82
N ALA A 27 -2.55 -8.13 1.33
CA ALA A 27 -1.11 -7.87 1.19
C ALA A 27 -0.37 -7.99 2.53
N ALA A 28 -0.94 -7.47 3.62
CA ALA A 28 -0.40 -7.61 4.97
C ALA A 28 -0.35 -9.07 5.46
N ARG A 29 -1.35 -9.88 5.12
CA ARG A 29 -1.36 -11.32 5.43
C ARG A 29 -0.27 -12.07 4.65
N LEU A 30 -0.13 -11.78 3.36
CA LEU A 30 0.90 -12.39 2.51
C LEU A 30 2.30 -12.02 2.99
N ALA A 31 2.57 -10.73 3.22
CA ALA A 31 3.86 -10.25 3.68
C ALA A 31 4.27 -10.90 5.01
N ARG A 32 3.34 -11.02 5.96
CA ARG A 32 3.59 -11.65 7.26
C ARG A 32 3.91 -13.13 7.13
N ASN A 33 3.19 -13.86 6.29
CA ASN A 33 3.37 -15.31 6.12
C ASN A 33 4.68 -15.65 5.40
N GLU A 34 5.11 -14.80 4.46
CA GLU A 34 6.30 -15.01 3.64
C GLU A 34 7.55 -14.29 4.19
N GLY A 35 7.40 -13.43 5.20
CA GLY A 35 8.48 -12.58 5.69
C GLY A 35 8.90 -11.51 4.68
N SER A 36 7.97 -11.05 3.83
CA SER A 36 8.19 -10.02 2.82
C SER A 36 8.13 -8.62 3.43
N GLU A 37 8.82 -7.67 2.81
CA GLU A 37 8.59 -6.24 3.05
C GLU A 37 7.24 -5.82 2.43
N LEU A 38 6.45 -5.02 3.14
CA LEU A 38 5.21 -4.44 2.63
C LEU A 38 5.34 -2.92 2.50
N LEU A 39 5.12 -2.42 1.29
CA LEU A 39 5.03 -1.00 0.98
C LEU A 39 3.56 -0.63 0.72
N VAL A 40 3.07 0.36 1.44
CA VAL A 40 1.72 0.93 1.26
C VAL A 40 1.87 2.29 0.59
N LEU A 41 1.18 2.51 -0.52
CA LEU A 41 1.30 3.72 -1.33
C LEU A 41 -0.08 4.37 -1.52
N HIS A 42 -0.16 5.66 -1.22
CA HIS A 42 -1.27 6.52 -1.61
C HIS A 42 -0.76 7.60 -2.55
N VAL A 43 -1.49 7.90 -3.61
CA VAL A 43 -1.15 8.96 -4.56
C VAL A 43 -2.12 10.11 -4.36
N LEU A 44 -1.57 11.31 -4.16
CA LEU A 44 -2.33 12.55 -4.07
C LEU A 44 -2.21 13.30 -5.39
N ASP A 45 -3.32 13.91 -5.82
CA ASP A 45 -3.31 14.81 -6.97
C ASP A 45 -2.63 16.12 -6.57
N LYS A 46 -1.58 16.48 -7.30
CA LYS A 46 -0.79 17.68 -7.05
C LYS A 46 -1.60 18.97 -7.21
N LEU A 47 -2.49 19.04 -8.20
CA LEU A 47 -3.32 20.24 -8.45
C LEU A 47 -4.30 20.45 -7.30
N VAL A 48 -4.85 19.36 -6.76
CA VAL A 48 -5.74 19.41 -5.59
C VAL A 48 -4.98 19.90 -4.36
N LEU A 49 -3.75 19.44 -4.15
CA LEU A 49 -2.91 19.92 -3.04
C LEU A 49 -2.60 21.41 -3.15
N GLU A 50 -2.18 21.87 -4.33
CA GLU A 50 -1.89 23.27 -4.60
C GLU A 50 -3.13 24.17 -4.43
N GLU A 51 -4.33 23.65 -4.69
CA GLU A 51 -5.58 24.38 -4.44
C GLU A 51 -5.92 24.45 -2.95
N LEU A 52 -5.77 23.36 -2.20
CA LEU A 52 -6.00 23.34 -0.74
C LEU A 52 -5.06 24.28 0.01
N GLU A 53 -3.79 24.39 -0.41
CA GLU A 53 -2.82 25.32 0.18
C GLU A 53 -3.24 26.79 0.10
N LYS A 54 -4.06 27.18 -0.90
CA LYS A 54 -4.55 28.56 -1.03
C LYS A 54 -5.62 28.92 0.00
N PHE A 55 -6.21 27.92 0.67
CA PHE A 55 -7.26 28.09 1.66
C PHE A 55 -6.78 27.92 3.10
N MET A 56 -5.49 27.63 3.31
CA MET A 56 -4.83 27.57 4.63
C MET A 56 -4.07 28.86 4.92
#